data_AF-A0A8T6YFM6-F1
#
_entry.id   AF-A0A8T6YFM6-F1
#
_cell.length_a   1.000
_cell.length_b   1.000
_cell.length_c   1.000
_cell.angle_alpha   90.00
_cell.angle_beta   90.00
_cell.angle_gamma   90.00
#
_symmetry.space_group_name_H-M   'P 1'
#
loop_
_entity.id
_entity.type
_entity.pdbx_description
1 polymer ?
#
loop_
_entity_poly.entity_id
_entity_poly.type
_entity_poly.pdbx_seq_one_letter_code
_entity_poly.pdbx_strand_id
1 'polypeptide(L)'
;MLNEFKIIIYVCFIAFQNGIDKIQRETKAKVVCAYLIEESQQVINGTLFQDEEKKLIKDLIEKYSSRVESDYVWGYDNCQLLLSFEDNIPNNTIGILWWSKRWIPLFERK
;
A
#
# COMPACT_ATOMS: atom_id res chain seq x y z
N MET A 1 -23.47 -4.75 8.04
CA MET A 1 -22.48 -4.92 9.12
C MET A 1 -21.96 -3.58 9.65
N LEU A 2 -21.27 -2.73 8.86
CA LEU A 2 -20.75 -1.44 9.37
C LEU A 2 -21.83 -0.45 9.85
N ASN A 3 -23.07 -0.57 9.38
CA ASN A 3 -24.16 0.34 9.74
C ASN A 3 -24.71 0.17 11.17
N GLU A 4 -24.36 -0.91 11.86
CA GLU A 4 -24.84 -1.18 13.23
C GLU A 4 -23.97 -0.51 14.31
N PHE A 5 -22.76 -0.10 13.96
CA PHE A 5 -21.82 0.52 14.89
C PHE A 5 -22.02 2.04 14.93
N LYS A 6 -22.12 2.58 16.16
CA LYS A 6 -22.22 4.04 16.38
C LYS A 6 -20.92 4.78 16.00
N ILE A 7 -19.78 4.15 16.21
CA ILE A 7 -18.45 4.68 15.89
C ILE A 7 -17.63 3.52 15.33
N ILE A 8 -16.98 3.77 14.20
CA ILE A 8 -15.97 2.86 13.63
C ILE A 8 -14.65 3.61 13.65
N ILE A 9 -13.61 2.99 14.19
CA ILE A 9 -12.26 3.54 14.21
C ILE A 9 -11.37 2.59 13.41
N TYR A 10 -10.70 3.14 12.40
CA TYR A 10 -9.68 2.43 11.64
C TYR A 10 -8.32 2.98 12.06
N VAL A 11 -7.51 2.15 12.69
CA VAL A 11 -6.18 2.55 13.16
C VAL A 11 -5.13 2.01 12.19
N CYS A 12 -4.26 2.90 11.70
CA CYS A 12 -3.12 2.53 10.87
C CYS A 12 -1.83 3.13 11.42
N PHE A 13 -0.72 2.44 11.19
CA PHE A 13 0.61 2.94 11.55
C PHE A 13 1.07 4.04 10.59
N ILE A 14 0.88 3.81 9.30
CA ILE A 14 1.31 4.72 8.24
C ILE A 14 0.20 4.89 7.21
N ALA A 15 0.08 6.07 6.62
CA ALA A 15 -0.81 6.33 5.49
C ALA A 15 -0.44 7.63 4.76
N PHE A 16 -0.79 7.72 3.48
CA PHE A 16 -0.91 9.01 2.80
C PHE A 16 -2.23 9.71 3.18
N GLN A 17 -2.23 11.04 3.14
CA GLN A 17 -3.43 11.84 3.46
C GLN A 17 -4.60 11.53 2.53
N ASN A 18 -4.34 11.37 1.23
CA ASN A 18 -5.37 11.04 0.24
C ASN A 18 -6.09 9.71 0.55
N GLY A 19 -5.38 8.70 1.07
CA GLY A 19 -5.93 7.42 1.49
C GLY A 19 -6.80 7.55 2.73
N ILE A 20 -6.37 8.36 3.71
CA ILE A 20 -7.17 8.71 4.89
C ILE A 20 -8.48 9.38 4.45
N ASP A 21 -8.39 10.40 3.60
CA ASP A 21 -9.53 11.17 3.11
C ASP A 21 -10.52 10.28 2.33
N LYS A 22 -10.01 9.36 1.51
CA LYS A 22 -10.82 8.40 0.78
C LYS A 22 -11.62 7.51 1.72
N ILE A 23 -10.98 6.91 2.74
CA ILE A 23 -11.66 6.04 3.71
C ILE A 23 -12.73 6.81 4.48
N GLN A 24 -12.42 8.02 4.95
CA GLN A 24 -13.39 8.81 5.73
C GLN A 24 -14.53 9.36 4.88
N ARG A 25 -14.32 9.55 3.57
CA ARG A 25 -15.36 9.99 2.62
C ARG A 25 -16.27 8.84 2.20
N GLU A 26 -15.71 7.66 1.97
CA GLU A 26 -16.44 6.50 1.42
C GLU A 26 -17.03 5.60 2.53
N THR A 27 -16.62 5.79 3.79
CA THR A 27 -17.05 4.97 4.92
C THR A 27 -17.44 5.82 6.13
N LYS A 28 -18.00 5.18 7.17
CA LYS A 28 -18.26 5.82 8.46
C LYS A 28 -17.06 5.78 9.42
N ALA A 29 -15.93 5.26 8.96
CA ALA A 29 -14.75 5.09 9.79
C ALA A 29 -14.05 6.42 10.02
N LYS A 30 -13.67 6.68 11.27
CA LYS A 30 -12.64 7.68 11.59
C LYS A 30 -11.29 7.01 11.52
N VAL A 31 -10.35 7.63 10.83
CA VAL A 31 -9.00 7.07 10.69
C VAL A 31 -8.08 7.72 11.72
N VAL A 32 -7.36 6.89 12.47
CA VAL A 32 -6.29 7.34 13.37
C VAL A 32 -4.98 6.81 12.80
N CYS A 33 -4.12 7.71 12.36
CA CYS A 33 -2.84 7.39 11.74
C CYS A 33 -1.70 7.80 12.68
N ALA A 34 -0.75 6.90 12.93
CA ALA A 34 0.42 7.22 13.77
C ALA A 34 1.46 8.07 13.01
N TYR A 35 1.62 7.84 11.71
CA TYR A 35 2.60 8.55 10.88
C TYR A 35 2.04 8.84 9.49
N LEU A 36 1.92 10.13 9.16
CA LEU A 36 1.48 10.56 7.84
C LEU A 36 2.67 10.60 6.88
N ILE A 37 2.51 9.94 5.73
CA ILE A 37 3.47 9.97 4.63
C ILE A 37 3.14 11.16 3.74
N GLU A 38 4.16 11.97 3.43
CA GLU A 38 4.03 13.09 2.51
C GLU A 38 4.04 12.62 1.05
N GLU A 39 3.35 13.32 0.15
CA GLU A 39 3.37 12.99 -1.29
C GLU A 39 4.78 13.08 -1.90
N SER A 40 5.64 13.91 -1.32
CA SER A 40 7.07 13.98 -1.64
C SER A 40 7.79 12.65 -1.41
N GLN A 41 7.20 11.72 -0.65
CA GLN A 41 7.74 10.40 -0.37
C GLN A 41 7.20 9.32 -1.33
N GLN A 42 6.51 9.68 -2.41
CA GLN A 42 6.17 8.73 -3.47
C GLN A 42 7.42 8.31 -4.25
N VAL A 43 7.46 7.04 -4.69
CA VAL A 43 8.64 6.45 -5.36
C VAL A 43 8.98 7.17 -6.68
N ILE A 44 7.99 7.39 -7.56
CA ILE A 44 8.24 8.02 -8.87
C ILE A 44 7.92 9.51 -8.84
N ASN A 45 6.76 9.87 -8.27
CA ASN A 45 6.25 11.24 -8.29
C ASN A 45 6.89 12.13 -7.20
N GLY A 46 7.50 11.52 -6.18
CA GLY A 46 8.15 12.22 -5.08
C GLY A 46 9.62 12.54 -5.33
N THR A 47 10.34 12.82 -4.25
CA THR A 47 11.73 13.25 -4.21
C THR A 47 12.65 12.27 -3.50
N LEU A 48 12.19 11.05 -3.18
CA LEU A 48 13.00 10.02 -2.52
C LEU A 48 14.19 9.56 -3.36
N PHE A 49 14.03 9.57 -4.68
CA PHE A 49 14.99 9.05 -5.65
C PHE A 49 15.35 10.13 -6.67
N GLN A 50 16.59 10.09 -7.16
CA GLN A 50 17.03 10.92 -8.29
C GLN A 50 16.46 10.39 -9.61
N ASP A 51 16.51 11.19 -10.66
CA ASP A 51 15.90 10.84 -11.95
C ASP A 51 16.51 9.59 -12.59
N GLU A 52 17.82 9.37 -12.43
CA GLU A 52 18.49 8.15 -12.90
C GLU A 52 17.97 6.90 -12.17
N GLU A 53 17.75 7.00 -10.86
CA GLU A 53 17.22 5.92 -10.04
C GLU A 53 15.75 5.64 -10.37
N LYS A 54 14.93 6.69 -10.52
CA LYS A 54 13.53 6.57 -10.96
C LYS A 54 13.42 5.86 -12.30
N LYS A 55 14.35 6.11 -13.23
CA LYS A 55 14.40 5.41 -14.51
C LYS A 55 14.66 3.91 -14.31
N LEU A 56 15.66 3.55 -13.50
CA LEU A 56 15.95 2.14 -13.19
C LEU A 56 14.76 1.44 -12.54
N ILE A 57 14.05 2.12 -11.62
CA ILE A 57 12.86 1.60 -10.95
C ILE A 57 11.72 1.39 -11.97
N LYS A 58 11.48 2.35 -12.87
CA LYS A 58 10.49 2.22 -13.95
C LYS A 58 10.80 1.05 -14.86
N ASP A 59 12.03 0.93 -15.32
CA ASP A 59 12.46 -0.16 -16.21
C ASP A 59 12.27 -1.53 -15.52
N LEU A 60 12.56 -1.61 -14.21
CA LEU A 60 12.35 -2.83 -13.43
C LEU A 60 10.86 -3.18 -13.28
N ILE A 61 10.02 -2.20 -12.99
CA ILE A 61 8.57 -2.41 -12.83
C ILE A 61 7.93 -2.78 -14.16
N GLU A 62 8.30 -2.11 -15.25
CA GLU A 62 7.81 -2.40 -16.60
C GLU A 62 8.19 -3.83 -17.03
N LYS A 63 9.41 -4.28 -16.70
CA LYS A 63 9.85 -5.66 -16.96
C LYS A 63 8.92 -6.71 -16.34
N TYR A 64 8.28 -6.40 -15.21
CA TYR A 64 7.40 -7.33 -14.50
C TYR A 64 5.92 -6.94 -14.54
N SER A 65 5.55 -5.85 -15.22
CA SER A 65 4.19 -5.29 -15.22
C SER A 65 3.16 -6.32 -15.70
N SER A 66 3.48 -7.10 -16.73
CA SER A 66 2.64 -8.19 -17.27
C SER A 66 2.27 -9.29 -16.26
N ARG A 67 2.95 -9.37 -15.11
CA ARG A 67 2.69 -10.36 -14.06
C ARG A 67 1.70 -9.86 -13.00
N VAL A 68 1.31 -8.60 -13.07
CA VAL A 68 0.41 -7.93 -12.14
C VAL A 68 -0.71 -7.29 -12.95
N GLU A 69 -1.91 -7.20 -12.40
CA GLU A 69 -3.00 -6.48 -13.04
C GLU A 69 -2.65 -4.98 -13.14
N SER A 70 -3.01 -4.36 -14.28
CA SER A 70 -2.54 -3.01 -14.67
C SER A 70 -2.73 -1.96 -13.58
N ASP A 71 -3.83 -2.07 -12.84
CA ASP A 71 -4.25 -1.10 -11.84
C ASP A 71 -3.40 -1.15 -10.55
N TYR A 72 -2.57 -2.19 -10.40
CA TYR A 72 -1.74 -2.42 -9.22
C TYR A 72 -0.23 -2.40 -9.49
N VAL A 73 0.20 -2.11 -10.72
CA VAL A 73 1.62 -2.07 -11.11
C VAL A 73 2.43 -1.13 -10.22
N TRP A 74 1.81 -0.05 -9.75
CA TRP A 74 2.40 0.98 -8.88
C TRP A 74 1.84 0.95 -7.44
N GLY A 75 1.28 -0.19 -7.04
CA GLY A 75 0.50 -0.33 -5.80
C GLY A 75 -0.98 0.03 -5.99
N TYR A 76 -1.77 -0.19 -4.94
CA TYR A 76 -3.20 0.12 -4.94
C TYR A 76 -3.46 1.59 -5.28
N ASP A 77 -4.33 1.83 -6.27
CA ASP A 77 -4.71 3.18 -6.72
C ASP A 77 -3.50 4.03 -7.14
N ASN A 78 -2.44 3.38 -7.65
CA ASN A 78 -1.17 4.03 -8.03
C ASN A 78 -0.58 4.89 -6.90
N CYS A 79 -0.66 4.42 -5.64
CA CYS A 79 -0.20 5.19 -4.50
C CYS A 79 1.33 5.34 -4.41
N GLN A 80 2.10 4.45 -5.06
CA GLN A 80 3.57 4.48 -5.10
C GLN A 80 4.23 4.46 -3.71
N LEU A 81 3.63 3.75 -2.76
CA LEU A 81 4.23 3.52 -1.45
C LEU A 81 5.32 2.46 -1.53
N LEU A 82 6.54 2.81 -1.11
CA LEU A 82 7.58 1.85 -0.79
C LEU A 82 7.73 1.74 0.72
N LEU A 83 7.46 0.56 1.25
CA LEU A 83 7.62 0.24 2.67
C LEU A 83 8.63 -0.91 2.82
N SER A 84 9.73 -0.65 3.50
CA SER A 84 10.72 -1.65 3.88
C SER A 84 10.79 -1.80 5.40
N PHE A 85 11.13 -3.00 5.85
CA PHE A 85 11.37 -3.32 7.26
C PHE A 85 12.79 -3.82 7.40
N GLU A 86 13.49 -3.42 8.46
CA GLU A 86 14.91 -3.75 8.68
C GLU A 86 15.12 -5.25 8.87
N ASP A 87 14.34 -5.88 9.75
CA ASP A 87 14.55 -7.28 10.12
C ASP A 87 13.64 -8.26 9.36
N ASN A 88 12.33 -8.01 9.32
CA ASN A 88 11.34 -8.87 8.65
C ASN A 88 10.09 -8.07 8.25
N ILE A 89 9.53 -8.43 7.09
CA ILE A 89 8.21 -7.96 6.67
C ILE A 89 7.17 -8.62 7.58
N PRO A 90 6.31 -7.86 8.29
CA PRO A 90 5.21 -8.43 9.06
C PRO A 90 4.41 -9.42 8.21
N ASN A 91 4.01 -10.56 8.77
CA ASN A 91 3.30 -11.63 8.04
C ASN A 91 2.00 -11.18 7.32
N ASN A 92 1.51 -9.97 7.60
CA ASN A 92 0.30 -9.37 7.07
C ASN A 92 0.52 -8.29 5.99
N THR A 93 1.76 -7.87 5.69
CA THR A 93 2.02 -6.70 4.80
C THR A 93 2.41 -7.07 3.36
N ILE A 94 2.49 -8.34 3.00
CA ILE A 94 2.79 -8.70 1.60
C ILE A 94 1.53 -8.53 0.75
N GLY A 95 1.43 -7.42 0.00
CA GLY A 95 0.29 -7.09 -0.88
C GLY A 95 -0.08 -8.20 -1.88
N ILE A 96 0.87 -9.04 -2.29
CA ILE A 96 0.63 -10.20 -3.16
C ILE A 96 -0.29 -11.25 -2.53
N LEU A 97 -0.36 -11.30 -1.19
CA LEU A 97 -1.21 -12.23 -0.43
C LEU A 97 -2.69 -11.92 -0.62
N TRP A 98 -3.03 -10.65 -0.85
CA TRP A 98 -4.40 -10.18 -0.98
C TRP A 98 -4.92 -10.27 -2.41
N TRP A 99 -4.03 -10.34 -3.41
CA TRP A 99 -4.40 -10.45 -4.82
C TRP A 99 -4.71 -11.90 -5.26
N SER A 100 -4.04 -12.90 -4.68
CA SER A 100 -4.25 -14.29 -5.09
C SER A 100 -5.56 -14.86 -4.53
N LYS A 101 -6.53 -15.13 -5.41
CA LYS A 101 -7.83 -15.73 -5.06
C LYS A 101 -7.73 -17.16 -4.47
N ARG A 102 -6.55 -17.79 -4.54
CA ARG A 102 -6.28 -19.15 -4.03
C ARG A 102 -4.88 -19.23 -3.42
N TRP A 103 -4.56 -18.30 -2.53
CA TRP A 103 -3.27 -18.34 -1.87
C TRP A 103 -3.19 -19.55 -0.93
N ILE A 104 -2.36 -20.52 -1.31
CA ILE A 104 -1.91 -21.58 -0.41
C ILE A 104 -0.67 -21.04 0.30
N PRO A 105 -0.66 -21.00 1.65
CA PRO A 105 0.53 -20.62 2.38
C PRO A 105 1.76 -21.41 1.94
N LEU A 106 2.87 -20.73 1.66
CA LEU A 106 4.18 -21.39 1.46
C LEU A 106 4.61 -22.14 2.73
N PHE A 107 4.17 -21.66 3.89
CA PHE A 107 4.39 -22.29 5.19
C PHE A 107 3.06 -22.48 5.89
N GLU A 108 2.86 -23.67 6.46
CA GLU A 108 1.70 -23.98 7.29
C GLU A 108 1.62 -22.98 8.45
N ARG A 109 0.51 -22.24 8.54
CA ARG A 109 0.26 -21.32 9.66
C ARG A 109 -0.20 -22.18 10.84
N LYS A 110 0.60 -22.23 11.90
CA LYS A 110 0.23 -22.85 13.18
C LYS A 110 -0.67 -21.93 14.00
#